data_AF-A0A436WDF8-F1
#
_entry.id   AF-A0A436WDF8-F1
#
_cell.length_a   1.000
_cell.length_b   1.000
_cell.length_c   1.000
_cell.angle_alpha   90.00
_cell.angle_beta   90.00
_cell.angle_gamma   90.00
#
_symmetry.space_group_name_H-M   'P 1'
#
loop_
_entity.id
_entity.type
_entity.pdbx_description
1 polymer ?
#
loop_
_entity_poly.entity_id
_entity_poly.type
_entity_poly.pdbx_seq_one_letter_code
_entity_poly.pdbx_strand_id
1 'polypeptide(L)'
;MGLDAVVFRQLASLRAEYHADLVLADEETGEADLASLRLRDPWAAAVAFHYRFGNIATIGHLREIVADILTDPDSVLQTRVLYSSSHSGDVIEASAFGQIREELDTLRSVDIPEIVKFVAGLDALIMCAEREGNPIVFV
;
A
#
# COMPACT_ATOMS: atom_id res chain seq x y z
N MET A 1 6.97 9.47 -12.66
CA MET A 1 7.13 8.26 -11.83
C MET A 1 7.15 8.68 -10.37
N GLY A 2 6.37 8.01 -9.53
CA GLY A 2 6.22 8.26 -8.10
C GLY A 2 5.98 6.93 -7.38
N LEU A 3 5.62 6.98 -6.10
CA LEU A 3 5.21 5.79 -5.35
C LEU A 3 3.74 5.97 -4.96
N ASP A 4 2.90 5.15 -5.55
CA ASP A 4 1.48 5.04 -5.25
C ASP A 4 1.22 3.65 -4.67
N ALA A 5 0.35 3.58 -3.66
CA ALA A 5 -0.02 2.33 -3.03
C ALA A 5 -1.54 2.24 -2.87
N VAL A 6 -2.07 1.05 -3.07
CA VAL A 6 -3.50 0.77 -3.06
C VAL A 6 -3.81 -0.44 -2.20
N VAL A 7 -5.00 -0.42 -1.62
CA VAL A 7 -5.65 -1.58 -1.02
C VAL A 7 -6.96 -1.76 -1.77
N PHE A 8 -7.17 -2.94 -2.32
CA PHE A 8 -8.42 -3.29 -3.00
C PHE A 8 -9.50 -3.68 -1.98
N ARG A 9 -10.76 -3.44 -2.35
CA ARG A 9 -11.92 -3.86 -1.56
C ARG A 9 -12.01 -5.38 -1.51
N GLN A 10 -12.54 -5.87 -0.40
CA GLN A 10 -12.77 -7.30 -0.25
C GLN A 10 -13.73 -7.83 -1.34
N LEU A 11 -13.35 -8.94 -1.98
CA LEU A 11 -14.13 -9.56 -3.06
C LEU A 11 -15.58 -9.87 -2.65
N ALA A 12 -15.80 -10.35 -1.42
CA ALA A 12 -17.13 -10.63 -0.91
C ALA A 12 -18.02 -9.37 -0.86
N SER A 13 -17.45 -8.21 -0.48
CA SER A 13 -18.13 -6.92 -0.46
C SER A 13 -18.55 -6.51 -1.88
N LEU A 14 -17.65 -6.64 -2.85
CA LEU A 14 -17.93 -6.32 -4.25
C LEU A 14 -19.00 -7.25 -4.85
N ARG A 15 -18.93 -8.55 -4.59
CA ARG A 15 -19.94 -9.52 -5.05
C ARG A 15 -21.32 -9.22 -4.49
N ALA A 16 -21.40 -8.85 -3.21
CA ALA A 16 -22.65 -8.48 -2.57
C ALA A 16 -23.26 -7.20 -3.16
N GLU A 17 -22.44 -6.19 -3.43
CA GLU A 17 -22.88 -4.89 -3.98
C GLU A 17 -23.34 -4.99 -5.44
N TYR A 18 -22.57 -5.70 -6.27
CA TYR A 18 -22.81 -5.78 -7.71
C TYR A 18 -23.59 -7.02 -8.14
N HIS A 19 -24.02 -7.86 -7.19
CA HIS A 19 -24.74 -9.11 -7.44
C HIS A 19 -24.07 -9.99 -8.51
N ALA A 20 -22.74 -10.03 -8.49
CA ALA A 20 -21.95 -10.58 -9.58
C ALA A 20 -21.07 -11.72 -9.09
N ASP A 21 -21.61 -12.94 -9.13
CA ASP A 21 -20.89 -14.17 -8.75
C ASP A 21 -19.66 -14.43 -9.64
N LEU A 22 -19.58 -13.77 -10.80
CA LEU A 22 -18.50 -13.91 -11.78
C LEU A 22 -17.35 -12.91 -11.57
N VAL A 23 -17.40 -12.03 -10.56
CA VAL A 23 -16.24 -11.18 -10.26
C VAL A 23 -15.10 -12.09 -9.82
N LEU A 24 -14.05 -12.11 -10.64
CA LEU A 24 -12.78 -12.76 -10.35
C LEU A 24 -11.89 -11.74 -9.64
N ALA A 25 -11.08 -12.22 -8.71
CA ALA A 25 -9.99 -11.44 -8.16
C ALA A 25 -8.68 -12.12 -8.46
N ASP A 26 -7.64 -11.32 -8.67
CA ASP A 26 -6.27 -11.78 -8.64
C ASP A 26 -5.92 -12.25 -7.21
N GLU A 27 -5.40 -13.46 -7.08
CA GLU A 27 -5.16 -14.09 -5.76
C GLU A 27 -3.98 -13.44 -5.01
N GLU A 28 -3.06 -12.80 -5.73
CA GLU A 28 -1.85 -12.20 -5.16
C GLU A 28 -2.10 -10.77 -4.66
N THR A 29 -2.86 -10.00 -5.42
CA THR A 29 -3.10 -8.56 -5.16
C THR A 29 -4.47 -8.29 -4.54
N GLY A 30 -5.44 -9.18 -4.73
CA GLY A 30 -6.83 -8.95 -4.37
C GLY A 30 -7.58 -8.01 -5.33
N GLU A 31 -6.97 -7.63 -6.46
CA GLU A 31 -7.63 -6.79 -7.47
C GLU A 31 -8.79 -7.53 -8.13
N ALA A 32 -9.98 -6.92 -8.14
CA ALA A 32 -11.17 -7.49 -8.77
C ALA A 32 -11.35 -7.00 -10.21
N ASP A 33 -11.59 -7.91 -11.17
CA ASP A 33 -11.98 -7.55 -12.53
C ASP A 33 -13.46 -7.14 -12.58
N LEU A 34 -13.68 -5.83 -12.61
CA LEU A 34 -15.00 -5.21 -12.71
C LEU A 34 -15.31 -4.70 -14.13
N ALA A 35 -14.46 -4.96 -15.13
CA ALA A 35 -14.63 -4.42 -16.48
C ALA A 35 -15.95 -4.88 -17.13
N SER A 36 -16.39 -6.10 -16.80
CA SER A 36 -17.64 -6.68 -17.29
C SER A 36 -18.90 -5.96 -16.78
N LEU A 37 -18.82 -5.23 -15.67
CA LEU A 37 -19.95 -4.59 -15.00
C LEU A 37 -20.36 -3.23 -15.60
N ARG A 38 -19.67 -2.76 -16.65
CA ARG A 38 -19.95 -1.47 -17.35
C ARG A 38 -20.07 -0.27 -16.40
N LEU A 39 -19.29 -0.27 -15.32
CA LEU A 39 -19.23 0.84 -14.38
C LEU A 39 -18.60 2.06 -15.04
N ARG A 40 -18.99 3.26 -14.59
CA ARG A 40 -18.41 4.53 -15.06
C ARG A 40 -16.92 4.61 -14.74
N ASP A 41 -16.52 4.07 -13.59
CA ASP A 41 -15.14 4.00 -13.12
C ASP A 41 -14.92 2.68 -12.36
N PRO A 42 -14.54 1.60 -13.06
CA PRO A 42 -14.30 0.29 -12.44
C PRO A 42 -13.16 0.31 -11.43
N TRP A 43 -12.14 1.14 -11.64
CA TRP A 43 -10.99 1.25 -10.75
C TRP A 43 -11.39 1.86 -9.40
N ALA A 44 -12.09 2.99 -9.42
CA ALA A 44 -12.59 3.61 -8.19
C ALA A 44 -13.56 2.69 -7.43
N ALA A 45 -14.29 1.82 -8.13
CA ALA A 45 -15.15 0.83 -7.51
C ALA A 45 -14.39 -0.31 -6.83
N ALA A 46 -13.22 -0.69 -7.35
CA ALA A 46 -12.39 -1.78 -6.82
C ALA A 46 -11.47 -1.35 -5.67
N VAL A 47 -11.06 -0.07 -5.61
CA VAL A 47 -10.11 0.44 -4.61
C VAL A 47 -10.81 0.82 -3.31
N ALA A 48 -10.32 0.30 -2.18
CA ALA A 48 -10.76 0.67 -0.84
C ALA A 48 -10.00 1.90 -0.32
N PHE A 49 -8.70 1.97 -0.62
CA PHE A 49 -7.85 3.09 -0.25
C PHE A 49 -6.70 3.24 -1.24
N HIS A 50 -6.38 4.49 -1.61
CA HIS A 50 -5.24 4.84 -2.45
C HIS A 50 -4.48 5.97 -1.77
N TYR A 51 -3.16 5.83 -1.71
CA TYR A 51 -2.29 6.85 -1.18
C TYR A 51 -1.08 7.07 -2.09
N ARG A 52 -0.75 8.34 -2.32
CA ARG A 52 0.43 8.76 -3.07
C ARG A 52 1.49 9.27 -2.10
N PHE A 53 2.58 8.53 -1.96
CA PHE A 53 3.68 8.90 -1.08
C PHE A 53 4.52 10.05 -1.65
N GLY A 54 4.63 10.16 -2.97
CA GLY A 54 5.37 11.26 -3.59
C GLY A 54 5.79 10.99 -5.02
N ASN A 55 6.51 11.94 -5.59
CA ASN A 55 7.22 11.72 -6.85
C ASN A 55 8.60 11.08 -6.59
N ILE A 56 9.30 10.68 -7.65
CA ILE A 56 10.61 10.02 -7.53
C ILE A 56 11.65 10.80 -6.70
N ALA A 57 11.65 12.14 -6.75
CA ALA A 57 12.56 12.96 -5.96
C ALA A 57 12.18 12.94 -4.47
N THR A 58 10.89 13.02 -4.16
CA THR A 58 10.38 12.89 -2.79
C THR A 58 10.71 11.53 -2.20
N ILE A 59 10.53 10.45 -2.97
CA ILE A 59 10.83 9.08 -2.51
C ILE A 59 12.34 8.87 -2.34
N GLY A 60 13.16 9.39 -3.26
CA GLY A 60 14.61 9.36 -3.13
C GLY A 60 15.09 10.04 -1.84
N HIS A 61 14.56 11.23 -1.54
CA HIS A 61 14.89 11.94 -0.31
C HIS A 61 14.39 11.22 0.95
N LEU A 62 13.16 10.72 0.93
CA LEU A 62 12.58 9.98 2.05
C LEU A 62 13.40 8.72 2.36
N ARG A 63 13.88 8.02 1.34
CA ARG A 63 14.76 6.85 1.49
C ARG A 63 16.06 7.18 2.22
N GLU A 64 16.69 8.31 1.89
CA GLU A 64 17.91 8.76 2.57
C GLU A 64 17.64 9.02 4.06
N ILE A 65 16.57 9.74 4.38
CA ILE A 65 16.20 10.03 5.78
C ILE A 65 15.91 8.72 6.53
N VAL A 66 15.14 7.82 5.94
CA VAL A 66 14.77 6.54 6.58
C VAL A 66 16.01 5.67 6.79
N ALA A 67 16.95 5.62 5.85
CA ALA A 67 18.19 4.85 5.98
C ALA A 67 19.10 5.38 7.10
N ASP A 68 19.10 6.69 7.36
CA ASP A 68 19.85 7.29 8.46
C ASP A 68 19.25 6.94 9.84
N ILE A 69 17.93 6.71 9.90
CA ILE A 69 17.20 6.40 11.15
C ILE A 69 17.17 4.90 11.42
N LEU A 70 16.86 4.11 10.39
CA LEU A 70 16.74 2.66 10.48
C LEU A 70 18.06 2.03 10.05
N THR A 71 18.92 1.73 11.02
CA THR A 71 20.23 1.13 10.74
C THR A 71 20.17 -0.38 10.47
N ASP A 72 18.99 -0.99 10.57
CA ASP A 72 18.79 -2.42 10.33
C ASP A 72 18.82 -2.73 8.83
N PRO A 73 19.78 -3.54 8.33
CA PRO A 73 19.85 -3.93 6.93
C PRO A 73 18.65 -4.77 6.47
N ASP A 74 17.93 -5.42 7.39
CA ASP A 74 16.76 -6.25 7.10
C ASP A 74 15.43 -5.46 7.22
N SER A 75 15.50 -4.12 7.29
CA SER A 75 14.34 -3.24 7.34
C SER A 75 13.41 -3.47 6.15
N VAL A 76 12.15 -3.81 6.41
CA VAL A 76 11.11 -4.00 5.40
C VAL A 76 10.80 -2.67 4.71
N LEU A 77 10.82 -1.55 5.46
CA LEU A 77 10.62 -0.24 4.86
C LEU A 77 11.70 0.09 3.82
N GLN A 78 12.96 -0.28 4.08
CA GLN A 78 14.05 -0.01 3.14
C GLN A 78 14.09 -1.01 1.98
N THR A 79 13.79 -2.28 2.23
CA THR A 79 13.96 -3.36 1.24
C THR A 79 12.73 -3.63 0.39
N ARG A 80 11.53 -3.30 0.88
CA ARG A 80 10.26 -3.58 0.16
C ARG A 80 9.40 -2.35 -0.12
N VAL A 81 9.52 -1.27 0.68
CA VAL A 81 8.68 -0.07 0.49
C VAL A 81 9.44 1.06 -0.25
N LEU A 82 10.64 1.41 0.21
CA LEU A 82 11.43 2.54 -0.27
C LEU A 82 12.67 2.11 -1.10
N TYR A 83 12.72 0.87 -1.55
CA TYR A 83 13.88 0.34 -2.28
C TYR A 83 13.97 0.88 -3.72
N SER A 84 15.16 0.84 -4.33
CA SER A 84 15.39 1.45 -5.65
C SER A 84 14.99 0.50 -6.79
N SER A 85 13.70 0.40 -7.12
CA SER A 85 13.25 -0.38 -8.28
C SER A 85 11.86 0.09 -8.76
N SER A 86 11.37 -0.54 -9.82
CA SER A 86 9.99 -0.34 -10.28
C SER A 86 9.04 -1.02 -9.29
N HIS A 87 8.39 -0.23 -8.44
CA HIS A 87 7.44 -0.72 -7.44
C HIS A 87 6.12 -1.27 -8.03
N SER A 88 5.88 -1.09 -9.33
CA SER A 88 4.61 -1.52 -9.94
C SER A 88 4.44 -3.04 -9.82
N GLY A 89 3.41 -3.46 -9.10
CA GLY A 89 3.06 -4.86 -8.86
C GLY A 89 3.64 -5.45 -7.58
N ASP A 90 4.44 -4.71 -6.81
CA ASP A 90 4.95 -5.20 -5.53
C ASP A 90 3.84 -5.27 -4.49
N VAL A 91 3.89 -6.33 -3.68
CA VAL A 91 2.87 -6.63 -2.67
C VAL A 91 3.50 -6.71 -1.28
N ILE A 92 2.84 -6.06 -0.31
CA ILE A 92 3.12 -6.20 1.11
C ILE A 92 1.97 -6.99 1.75
N GLU A 93 2.27 -8.23 2.10
CA GLU A 93 1.35 -9.11 2.80
C GLU A 93 1.19 -8.73 4.27
N ALA A 94 0.06 -9.16 4.86
CA ALA A 94 -0.24 -8.94 6.27
C ALA A 94 0.81 -9.51 7.23
N SER A 95 1.54 -10.55 6.81
CA SER A 95 2.65 -11.14 7.56
C SER A 95 3.76 -10.14 7.86
N ALA A 96 3.95 -9.12 7.00
CA ALA A 96 4.97 -8.09 7.16
C ALA A 96 4.50 -6.87 8.00
N PHE A 97 3.19 -6.74 8.28
CA PHE A 97 2.65 -5.54 8.94
C PHE A 97 3.17 -5.36 10.38
N GLY A 98 3.47 -6.47 11.07
CA GLY A 98 4.06 -6.41 12.41
C GLY A 98 5.41 -5.70 12.40
N GLN A 99 6.33 -6.18 11.56
CA GLN A 99 7.66 -5.59 11.43
C GLN A 99 7.59 -4.14 10.92
N ILE A 100 6.73 -3.86 9.94
CA ILE A 100 6.54 -2.49 9.44
C ILE A 100 6.09 -1.55 10.56
N ARG A 101 5.17 -1.96 11.43
CA ARG A 101 4.72 -1.13 12.55
C ARG A 101 5.84 -0.82 13.55
N GLU A 102 6.69 -1.79 13.84
CA GLU A 102 7.86 -1.58 14.72
C GLU A 102 8.84 -0.56 14.11
N GLU A 103 9.06 -0.63 12.80
CA GLU A 103 9.87 0.35 12.08
C GLU A 103 9.20 1.73 12.06
N LEU A 104 7.88 1.80 11.83
CA LEU A 104 7.11 3.04 11.90
C LEU A 104 7.13 3.67 13.30
N ASP A 105 7.10 2.88 14.37
CA ASP A 105 7.24 3.36 15.75
C ASP A 105 8.58 4.05 15.97
N THR A 106 9.65 3.51 15.39
CA THR A 106 10.97 4.14 15.42
C THR A 106 10.95 5.49 14.69
N LEU A 107 10.34 5.53 13.50
CA LEU A 107 10.20 6.77 12.72
C LEU A 107 9.33 7.84 13.39
N ARG A 108 8.32 7.46 14.18
CA ARG A 108 7.45 8.40 14.92
C ARG A 108 8.20 9.23 15.96
N SER A 109 9.37 8.77 16.41
CA SER A 109 10.21 9.52 17.36
C SER A 109 10.86 10.76 16.72
N VAL A 110 10.79 10.89 15.39
CA VAL A 110 11.46 11.94 14.62
C VAL A 110 10.43 12.93 14.07
N ASP A 111 10.60 14.22 14.40
CA ASP A 111 9.72 15.31 13.95
C ASP A 111 10.19 15.89 12.60
N ILE A 112 10.23 15.04 11.57
CA ILE A 112 10.51 15.45 10.18
C ILE A 112 9.19 15.39 9.41
N PRO A 113 8.71 16.50 8.80
CA PRO A 113 7.40 16.56 8.14
C PRO A 113 7.16 15.47 7.09
N GLU A 114 8.19 15.10 6.35
CA GLU A 114 8.17 14.03 5.35
C GLU A 114 7.92 12.66 6.00
N ILE A 115 8.57 12.40 7.13
CA ILE A 115 8.41 11.16 7.91
C ILE A 115 7.01 11.10 8.51
N VAL A 116 6.52 12.19 9.08
CA VAL A 116 5.15 12.25 9.65
C VAL A 116 4.10 11.91 8.60
N LYS A 117 4.21 12.46 7.38
CA LYS A 117 3.31 12.16 6.27
C LYS A 117 3.45 10.74 5.76
N PHE A 118 4.67 10.22 5.72
CA PHE A 118 4.94 8.85 5.30
C PHE A 118 4.33 7.85 6.28
N VAL A 119 4.60 8.01 7.57
CA VAL A 119 4.06 7.17 8.64
C VAL A 119 2.54 7.15 8.62
N ALA A 120 1.91 8.33 8.59
CA ALA A 120 0.45 8.43 8.57
C ALA A 120 -0.18 7.76 7.33
N GLY A 121 0.46 7.89 6.17
CA GLY A 121 0.01 7.24 4.94
C GLY A 121 0.10 5.72 5.00
N LEU A 122 1.23 5.19 5.50
CA LEU A 122 1.45 3.76 5.60
C LEU A 122 0.57 3.12 6.69
N ASP A 123 0.35 3.81 7.81
CA ASP A 123 -0.61 3.37 8.84
C ASP A 123 -2.03 3.25 8.27
N ALA A 124 -2.47 4.24 7.51
CA ALA A 124 -3.80 4.22 6.89
C ALA A 124 -3.95 3.05 5.90
N LEU A 125 -2.89 2.76 5.12
CA LEU A 125 -2.84 1.60 4.25
C LEU A 125 -2.93 0.29 5.02
N ILE A 126 -2.13 0.11 6.09
CA ILE A 126 -2.13 -1.10 6.91
C ILE A 126 -3.51 -1.31 7.55
N MET A 127 -4.09 -0.26 8.15
CA MET A 127 -5.42 -0.33 8.75
C MET A 127 -6.49 -0.72 7.71
N CYS A 128 -6.40 -0.18 6.49
CA CYS A 128 -7.32 -0.54 5.42
C CYS A 128 -7.11 -1.98 4.95
N ALA A 129 -5.86 -2.39 4.76
CA ALA A 129 -5.48 -3.75 4.34
C ALA A 129 -6.02 -4.80 5.30
N GLU A 130 -5.85 -4.59 6.61
CA GLU A 130 -6.41 -5.48 7.64
C GLU A 130 -7.94 -5.53 7.64
N ARG A 131 -8.60 -4.38 7.42
CA ARG A 131 -10.07 -4.31 7.36
C ARG A 131 -10.62 -5.05 6.14
N GLU A 132 -10.00 -4.89 4.98
CA GLU A 132 -10.44 -5.54 3.74
C GLU A 132 -9.96 -7.00 3.64
N GLY A 133 -8.95 -7.38 4.45
CA GLY A 133 -8.32 -8.70 4.37
C GLY A 133 -7.49 -8.89 3.09
N ASN A 134 -6.99 -7.80 2.52
CA ASN A 134 -6.21 -7.77 1.28
C ASN A 134 -4.84 -7.13 1.53
N PRO A 135 -3.82 -7.45 0.72
CA PRO A 135 -2.50 -6.86 0.90
C PRO A 135 -2.44 -5.40 0.41
N ILE A 136 -1.31 -4.74 0.65
CA ILE A 136 -0.99 -3.44 0.05
C ILE A 136 -0.27 -3.70 -1.26
N VAL A 137 -0.69 -3.04 -2.34
CA VAL A 137 -0.13 -3.19 -3.68
C VAL A 137 0.44 -1.85 -4.14
N PHE A 138 1.65 -1.84 -4.69
CA PHE A 138 2.25 -0.64 -5.26
C PHE A 138 2.00 -0.55 -6.77
N VAL A 139 1.68 0.65 -7.27
CA VAL A 139 1.26 0.92 -8.66
C VAL A 139 1.96 2.11 -9.28
#